data_AF-A0A4Y9RUP1-F1
#
_entry.id   AF-A0A4Y9RUP1-F1
#
_cell.length_a   1.000
_cell.length_b   1.000
_cell.length_c   1.000
_cell.angle_alpha   90.00
_cell.angle_beta   90.00
_cell.angle_gamma   90.00
#
_symmetry.space_group_name_H-M   'P 1'
#
loop_
_entity.id
_entity.type
_entity.pdbx_description
1 polymer ?
#
loop_
_entity_poly.entity_id
_entity_poly.type
_entity_poly.pdbx_seq_one_letter_code
_entity_poly.pdbx_strand_id
1 'polypeptide(L)'
;MEWAARAIGMFYVLGGLMLLYQAWLNWRLQRALSGLISVPTTEQVADGVIALGGVLVLASGAALAALSAWAVVAFLAGWAIQAAYLLWANRSDLSDPAAAGRRRSVHAFAGYTAATGLVLWLPVAGVLG
;
A
#
# COMPACT_ATOMS: atom_id res chain seq x y z
N MET A 1 8.76 14.59 -18.73
CA MET A 1 7.61 13.90 -18.07
C MET A 1 7.97 12.48 -17.68
N GLU A 2 8.47 11.66 -18.61
CA GLU A 2 8.86 10.25 -18.36
C GLU A 2 9.78 10.05 -17.16
N TRP A 3 10.87 10.81 -17.05
CA TRP A 3 11.81 10.71 -15.94
C TRP A 3 11.17 10.94 -14.56
N ALA A 4 10.21 11.88 -14.49
CA ALA A 4 9.47 12.13 -13.24
C ALA A 4 8.54 10.96 -12.90
N ALA A 5 7.83 10.41 -13.90
CA ALA A 5 7.00 9.21 -13.71
C ALA A 5 7.82 8.01 -13.25
N ARG A 6 9.01 7.81 -13.83
CA ARG A 6 9.93 6.74 -13.41
C ARG A 6 10.45 6.94 -11.98
N ALA A 7 10.80 8.17 -11.61
CA ALA A 7 11.24 8.48 -10.24
C ALA A 7 10.12 8.23 -9.22
N ILE A 8 8.88 8.62 -9.53
CA ILE A 8 7.70 8.32 -8.70
C ILE A 8 7.48 6.81 -8.62
N GLY A 9 7.59 6.08 -9.74
CA GLY A 9 7.52 4.62 -9.77
C GLY A 9 8.55 3.98 -8.84
N MET A 10 9.82 4.40 -8.93
CA MET A 10 10.89 3.91 -8.05
C MET A 10 10.65 4.22 -6.58
N PHE A 11 10.10 5.40 -6.26
CA PHE A 11 9.67 5.72 -4.89
C PHE A 11 8.64 4.72 -4.36
N TYR A 12 7.65 4.37 -5.19
CA TYR A 12 6.64 3.36 -4.84
C TYR A 12 7.22 1.94 -4.75
N VAL A 13 8.19 1.57 -5.59
CA VAL A 13 8.93 0.29 -5.47
C VAL A 13 9.60 0.20 -4.10
N LEU A 14 10.34 1.24 -3.71
CA LEU A 14 11.02 1.29 -2.42
C LEU A 14 10.03 1.24 -1.25
N GLY A 15 8.91 1.95 -1.37
CA GLY A 15 7.82 1.89 -0.37
C GLY A 15 7.25 0.49 -0.21
N GLY A 16 6.99 -0.22 -1.31
CA GLY A 16 6.52 -1.60 -1.29
C GLY A 16 7.54 -2.58 -0.68
N LEU A 17 8.82 -2.42 -1.02
CA LEU A 17 9.92 -3.18 -0.42
C LEU A 17 10.03 -2.95 1.09
N MET A 18 9.88 -1.71 1.54
CA MET A 18 9.92 -1.36 2.96
C MET A 18 8.77 -2.02 3.73
N LEU A 19 7.55 -2.03 3.16
CA LEU A 19 6.39 -2.70 3.74
C LEU A 19 6.59 -4.22 3.84
N LEU A 20 7.11 -4.84 2.78
CA LEU A 20 7.43 -6.27 2.77
C LEU A 20 8.52 -6.61 3.78
N TYR A 21 9.55 -5.77 3.90
CA TYR A 21 10.61 -5.95 4.89
C TYR A 21 10.06 -5.85 6.32
N GLN A 22 9.19 -4.88 6.58
CA GLN A 22 8.52 -4.75 7.88
C GLN A 22 7.66 -5.98 8.20
N ALA A 23 6.85 -6.46 7.24
CA ALA A 23 6.03 -7.66 7.42
C ALA A 23 6.91 -8.90 7.68
N TRP A 24 8.04 -9.02 6.99
CA TRP A 24 8.98 -10.12 7.18
C TRP A 24 9.64 -10.09 8.57
N LEU A 25 10.04 -8.91 9.04
CA LEU A 25 10.57 -8.74 10.40
C LEU A 25 9.52 -9.10 11.45
N ASN A 26 8.28 -8.66 11.27
CA ASN A 26 7.19 -8.95 12.20
C ASN A 26 6.91 -10.46 12.27
N TRP A 27 6.87 -11.11 11.11
CA TRP A 27 6.72 -12.56 11.01
C TRP A 27 7.86 -13.32 11.70
N ARG A 28 9.12 -12.88 11.52
CA ARG A 28 10.27 -13.50 12.21
C ARG A 28 10.19 -13.33 13.73
N LEU A 29 9.78 -12.16 14.21
CA LEU A 29 9.60 -11.89 15.63
C LEU A 29 8.51 -12.79 16.22
N GLN A 30 7.34 -12.85 15.57
CA GLN A 30 6.26 -13.75 15.99
C GLN A 30 6.71 -15.22 16.02
N ARG A 31 7.49 -15.65 15.02
CA ARG A 31 8.00 -17.03 14.96
C ARG A 31 9.04 -17.35 16.04
N ALA A 32 9.81 -16.34 16.48
CA ALA A 32 10.73 -16.49 17.61
C ALA A 32 10.00 -16.50 18.96
N LEU A 33 8.88 -15.77 19.06
CA LEU A 33 8.08 -15.64 20.28
C LEU A 33 6.97 -16.69 20.42
N SER A 34 6.63 -17.41 19.35
CA SER A 34 5.55 -18.40 19.35
C SER A 34 5.78 -19.58 20.30
N GLY A 35 7.02 -19.81 20.74
CA GLY A 35 7.35 -20.77 21.80
C GLY A 35 7.13 -20.25 23.22
N LEU A 36 6.90 -18.94 23.40
CA LEU A 36 6.79 -18.26 24.70
C LEU A 36 5.40 -17.66 24.94
N ILE A 37 4.69 -17.23 23.89
CA ILE A 37 3.39 -16.55 23.98
C ILE A 37 2.48 -17.05 22.84
N SER A 38 1.22 -17.35 23.14
CA SER A 38 0.22 -17.69 22.13
C SER A 38 -0.17 -16.44 21.33
N VAL A 39 0.26 -16.37 20.07
CA VAL A 39 -0.09 -15.29 19.14
C VAL A 39 -1.56 -15.42 18.71
N PRO A 40 -2.42 -14.39 18.89
CA PRO A 40 -3.80 -14.42 18.42
C PRO A 40 -3.90 -14.56 16.89
N THR A 41 -4.87 -15.32 16.38
CA THR A 41 -5.09 -15.51 14.93
C THR A 41 -5.37 -14.21 14.17
N THR A 42 -5.85 -13.17 14.84
CA THR A 42 -6.08 -11.84 14.28
C THR A 42 -4.78 -11.14 13.87
N GLU A 43 -3.66 -11.37 14.56
CA GLU A 43 -2.36 -10.79 14.20
C GLU A 43 -1.76 -11.42 12.93
N GLN A 44 -1.98 -12.73 12.72
CA GLN A 44 -1.54 -13.41 11.49
C GLN A 44 -2.27 -12.91 10.24
N VAL A 45 -3.58 -12.63 10.37
CA VAL A 45 -4.37 -12.06 9.26
C VAL A 45 -3.89 -10.64 8.95
N ALA A 46 -3.58 -9.84 9.98
CA ALA A 46 -3.07 -8.48 9.81
C ALA A 46 -1.73 -8.46 9.06
N ASP A 47 -0.80 -9.36 9.40
CA ASP A 47 0.49 -9.47 8.70
C ASP A 47 0.33 -9.89 7.23
N GLY A 48 -0.59 -10.82 6.96
CA GLY A 48 -0.93 -11.21 5.59
C GLY A 48 -1.45 -10.05 4.75
N VAL A 49 -2.30 -9.19 5.33
CA VAL A 49 -2.83 -7.99 4.67
C VAL A 49 -1.73 -6.96 4.40
N ILE A 50 -0.81 -6.75 5.36
CA ILE A 50 0.33 -5.82 5.18
C ILE A 50 1.26 -6.33 4.07
N ALA A 51 1.56 -7.63 4.03
CA ALA A 51 2.39 -8.22 2.99
C ALA A 51 1.74 -8.07 1.60
N LEU A 52 0.43 -8.39 1.48
CA LEU A 52 -0.34 -8.19 0.25
C LEU A 52 -0.33 -6.72 -0.21
N GLY A 53 -0.52 -5.79 0.72
CA GLY A 53 -0.42 -4.36 0.46
C GLY A 53 0.97 -3.97 -0.06
N GLY A 54 2.03 -4.49 0.55
CA GLY A 54 3.42 -4.28 0.12
C GLY A 54 3.69 -4.79 -1.29
N VAL A 55 3.23 -5.99 -1.64
CA VAL A 55 3.33 -6.54 -3.01
C VAL A 55 2.61 -5.65 -4.02
N LEU A 56 1.39 -5.22 -3.70
CA LEU A 56 0.58 -4.41 -4.61
C LEU A 56 1.22 -3.03 -4.86
N VAL A 57 1.74 -2.41 -3.80
CA VAL A 57 2.48 -1.13 -3.87
C VAL A 57 3.76 -1.28 -4.71
N LEU A 58 4.51 -2.36 -4.49
CA LEU A 58 5.72 -2.67 -5.25
C LEU A 58 5.41 -2.88 -6.73
N ALA A 59 4.39 -3.68 -7.05
CA ALA A 59 3.95 -3.95 -8.42
C ALA A 59 3.47 -2.67 -9.11
N SER A 60 2.74 -1.80 -8.39
CA SER A 60 2.30 -0.50 -8.89
C SER A 60 3.49 0.40 -9.24
N GLY A 61 4.46 0.50 -8.34
CA GLY A 61 5.68 1.28 -8.57
C GLY A 61 6.52 0.73 -9.73
N ALA A 62 6.66 -0.59 -9.82
CA ALA A 62 7.43 -1.24 -10.89
C ALA A 62 6.77 -1.03 -12.26
N ALA A 63 5.46 -1.19 -12.34
CA ALA A 63 4.70 -0.92 -13.57
C ALA A 63 4.85 0.55 -14.00
N LEU A 64 4.79 1.50 -13.06
CA LEU A 64 4.97 2.91 -13.35
C LEU A 64 6.43 3.26 -13.75
N ALA A 65 7.41 2.65 -13.10
CA ALA A 65 8.83 2.80 -13.45
C ALA A 65 9.15 2.24 -14.84
N ALA A 66 8.44 1.18 -15.25
CA ALA A 66 8.51 0.62 -16.60
C ALA A 66 7.66 1.40 -17.62
N LEU A 67 6.93 2.45 -17.20
CA LEU A 67 5.96 3.19 -18.02
C LEU A 67 4.89 2.30 -18.68
N SER A 68 4.50 1.22 -17.99
CA SER A 68 3.51 0.28 -18.50
C SER A 68 2.08 0.78 -18.25
N ALA A 69 1.17 0.57 -19.21
CA ALA A 69 -0.26 0.78 -19.04
C ALA A 69 -0.86 0.04 -17.83
N TRP A 70 -0.25 -1.07 -17.39
CA TRP A 70 -0.65 -1.80 -16.18
C TRP A 70 -0.51 -0.98 -14.89
N ALA A 71 0.27 0.10 -14.91
CA ALA A 71 0.36 1.04 -13.79
C ALA A 71 -1.02 1.59 -13.41
N VAL A 72 -1.87 1.88 -14.40
CA VAL A 72 -3.23 2.39 -14.17
C VAL A 72 -4.06 1.36 -13.39
N VAL A 73 -4.03 0.11 -13.82
CA VAL A 73 -4.79 -0.98 -13.17
C VAL A 73 -4.31 -1.20 -11.75
N ALA A 74 -2.99 -1.26 -11.55
CA ALA A 74 -2.39 -1.51 -10.24
C ALA A 74 -2.68 -0.37 -9.23
N PHE A 75 -2.54 0.89 -9.66
CA PHE A 75 -2.85 2.05 -8.82
C PHE A 75 -4.34 2.18 -8.52
N LEU A 76 -5.23 1.85 -9.47
CA LEU A 76 -6.68 1.86 -9.21
C LEU A 76 -7.08 0.74 -8.23
N ALA A 77 -6.49 -0.45 -8.35
CA ALA A 77 -6.75 -1.54 -7.43
C ALA A 77 -6.30 -1.18 -6.00
N GLY A 78 -5.09 -0.64 -5.83
CA GLY A 78 -4.58 -0.18 -4.54
C GLY A 78 -5.45 0.93 -3.94
N TRP A 79 -5.89 1.86 -4.77
CA TRP A 79 -6.76 2.96 -4.36
C TRP A 79 -8.11 2.43 -3.87
N ALA A 80 -8.74 1.51 -4.60
CA ALA A 80 -10.02 0.92 -4.24
C ALA A 80 -9.95 0.15 -2.91
N ILE A 81 -8.88 -0.62 -2.69
CA ILE A 81 -8.68 -1.37 -1.45
C ILE A 81 -8.51 -0.41 -0.25
N GLN A 82 -7.69 0.64 -0.38
CA GLN A 82 -7.54 1.64 0.69
C GLN A 82 -8.83 2.42 0.96
N ALA A 83 -9.56 2.79 -0.09
CA ALA A 83 -10.85 3.46 0.04
C ALA A 83 -11.87 2.57 0.75
N ALA A 84 -11.95 1.29 0.39
CA ALA A 84 -12.82 0.32 1.04
C ALA A 84 -12.45 0.10 2.51
N TYR A 85 -11.15 0.05 2.83
CA TYR A 85 -10.67 -0.05 4.21
C TYR A 85 -11.06 1.18 5.02
N LEU A 86 -10.86 2.40 4.51
CA LEU A 86 -11.26 3.62 5.23
C LEU A 86 -12.77 3.72 5.40
N LEU A 87 -13.55 3.32 4.39
CA LEU A 87 -15.00 3.25 4.47
C LEU A 87 -15.46 2.19 5.47
N TRP A 88 -14.69 1.11 5.67
CA TRP A 88 -14.88 0.11 6.72
C TRP A 88 -14.48 0.58 8.12
N ALA A 89 -13.31 1.19 8.25
CA ALA A 89 -12.80 1.69 9.52
C ALA A 89 -13.60 2.88 10.06
N ASN A 90 -14.26 3.66 9.19
CA ASN A 90 -15.08 4.80 9.62
C ASN A 90 -16.47 4.38 10.12
N ARG A 91 -16.94 3.17 9.78
CA ARG A 91 -18.22 2.61 10.28
C ARG A 91 -18.06 1.84 11.59
N SER A 92 -16.86 1.39 11.92
CA SER A 92 -16.54 0.74 13.19
C SER A 92 -16.07 1.78 14.22
N ASP A 93 -16.98 2.13 15.13
CA ASP A 93 -16.82 2.82 16.42
C ASP A 93 -15.93 4.09 16.52
N LEU A 94 -16.53 5.17 17.03
CA LEU A 94 -15.93 6.50 17.17
C LEU A 94 -15.13 6.65 18.49
N SER A 95 -15.29 5.74 19.45
CA SER A 95 -14.63 5.77 20.77
C SER A 95 -13.35 4.93 20.89
N ASP A 96 -12.83 4.41 19.77
CA ASP A 96 -11.72 3.45 19.74
C ASP A 96 -10.32 4.13 19.82
N PRO A 97 -9.38 3.67 20.66
CA PRO A 97 -7.99 4.18 20.74
C PRO A 97 -7.20 4.16 19.42
N ALA A 98 -7.70 3.48 18.39
CA ALA A 98 -7.12 3.40 17.04
C ALA A 98 -7.20 4.71 16.21
N ALA A 99 -7.72 5.81 16.77
CA ALA A 99 -7.88 7.10 16.08
C ALA A 99 -6.59 7.66 15.46
N ALA A 100 -5.43 7.45 16.10
CA ALA A 100 -4.13 7.89 15.59
C ALA A 100 -3.70 7.11 14.34
N GLY A 101 -3.93 5.79 14.31
CA GLY A 101 -3.69 4.95 13.14
C GLY A 101 -4.58 5.33 11.96
N ARG A 102 -5.85 5.65 12.23
CA ARG A 102 -6.83 6.10 11.22
C ARG A 102 -6.37 7.37 10.51
N ARG A 103 -5.91 8.39 11.25
CA ARG A 103 -5.36 9.64 10.67
C ARG A 103 -4.15 9.37 9.77
N ARG A 104 -3.23 8.50 10.20
CA ARG A 104 -2.04 8.15 9.40
C ARG A 104 -2.43 7.46 8.09
N SER A 105 -3.44 6.58 8.11
CA SER A 105 -3.99 5.94 6.91
C SER A 105 -4.70 6.93 5.97
N VAL A 106 -5.39 7.95 6.51
CA VAL A 106 -6.01 9.01 5.69
C VAL A 106 -4.94 9.85 4.97
N HIS A 107 -3.87 10.26 5.66
CA HIS A 107 -2.77 10.99 5.01
C HIS A 107 -2.08 10.14 3.93
N ALA A 108 -1.85 8.86 4.19
CA ALA A 108 -1.30 7.93 3.22
C ALA A 108 -2.23 7.78 2.00
N PHE A 109 -3.54 7.67 2.22
CA PHE A 109 -4.54 7.60 1.14
C PHE A 109 -4.62 8.88 0.31
N ALA A 110 -4.49 10.05 0.92
CA ALA A 110 -4.45 11.32 0.20
C ALA A 110 -3.24 11.39 -0.75
N GLY A 111 -2.05 10.98 -0.27
CA GLY A 111 -0.86 10.88 -1.10
C GLY A 111 -1.00 9.86 -2.23
N TYR A 112 -1.59 8.69 -1.93
CA TYR A 112 -1.85 7.65 -2.93
C TYR A 112 -2.86 8.11 -3.98
N THR A 113 -3.92 8.80 -3.58
CA THR A 113 -4.94 9.37 -4.48
C THR A 113 -4.33 10.40 -5.44
N ALA A 114 -3.45 11.28 -4.94
CA ALA A 114 -2.75 12.22 -5.80
C ALA A 114 -1.86 11.50 -6.83
N ALA A 115 -1.15 10.45 -6.42
CA ALA A 115 -0.36 9.63 -7.32
C ALA A 115 -1.24 8.89 -8.35
N THR A 116 -2.36 8.29 -7.94
CA THR A 116 -3.33 7.65 -8.85
C THR A 116 -3.87 8.65 -9.87
N GLY A 117 -4.21 9.87 -9.46
CA GLY A 117 -4.64 10.94 -10.38
C GLY A 117 -3.57 11.29 -11.41
N LEU A 118 -2.31 11.37 -11.00
CA LEU A 118 -1.18 11.58 -11.92
C LEU A 118 -1.01 10.40 -12.89
N VAL A 119 -1.09 9.16 -12.39
CA VAL A 119 -1.00 7.95 -13.21
C VAL A 119 -2.13 7.87 -14.24
N LEU A 120 -3.35 8.28 -13.88
CA LEU A 120 -4.48 8.34 -14.81
C LEU A 120 -4.32 9.41 -15.91
N TRP A 121 -3.52 10.44 -15.68
CA TRP A 121 -3.26 11.48 -16.65
C TRP A 121 -2.14 11.12 -17.64
N LEU A 122 -1.21 10.24 -17.26
CA LEU A 122 -0.09 9.83 -18.11
C LEU A 122 -0.46 9.15 -19.46
N PRO A 123 -1.52 8.32 -19.57
CA PRO A 123 -1.98 7.80 -20.86
C PRO A 123 -2.47 8.92 -21.78
N VAL A 124 -3.19 9.90 -21.23
CA VAL A 124 -3.70 11.06 -21.98
C VAL A 124 -2.55 11.93 -22.49
N ALA A 125 -1.46 12.01 -21.72
CA ALA A 125 -0.24 12.69 -22.12
C ALA A 125 0.66 11.88 -23.09
N GLY A 126 0.27 10.65 -23.45
CA GLY A 126 1.03 9.77 -24.36
C GLY A 126 2.31 9.18 -23.76
N VAL A 127 2.42 9.12 -22.43
CA VAL A 127 3.64 8.74 -21.70
C VAL A 127 3.67 7.25 -21.31
N LEU A 128 2.50 6.61 -21.21
CA LEU A 128 2.40 5.17 -20.92
C LEU A 128 2.21 4.37 -22.20
N GLY A 129 2.95 3.26 -22.31
CA GLY A 129 2.91 2.30 -23.42
C GLY A 129 2.29 0.97 -23.04
#